data_AF-A0A6N7A9H3-F1
#
_entry.id   AF-A0A6N7A9H3-F1
#
_cell.length_a   1.000
_cell.length_b   1.000
_cell.length_c   1.000
_cell.angle_alpha   90.00
_cell.angle_beta   90.00
_cell.angle_gamma   90.00
#
_symmetry.space_group_name_H-M   'P 1'
#
loop_
_entity.id
_entity.type
_entity.pdbx_description
1 polymer ?
#
loop_
_entity_poly.entity_id
_entity_poly.type
_entity_poly.pdbx_seq_one_letter_code
_entity_poly.pdbx_strand_id
1 'polypeptide(L)'
;MQSFSRGWSFLKQAWQMALKDKDLIKPTIYSLIAGFIVSIIFIPLMVGAFFLTGGESSTVGKALMFVLGAIMIFIQYIVGYIFSAMTVYLIYGYLSEGDGIMSKAWAVVKRDFLDLMSLAAASTAVNLLKNAIKGKGNSGIRNVFAGLLNTVWTEAAFLILPAMVIEDVNLKDGLKRAGNIIKNNLLLVGISTVGVKAVNGLIGFLLGALGIGLGFGAGYGIIYATNFDTVGLISGISLGVLIAGIFIMLATVVTSYTSTAYHTCLYLWARDVEKAGAAGTGAQVQAPAPLAAVLGK
;
A
#
# COMPACT_ATOMS: atom_id res chain seq x y z
N MET A 1 21.21 -2.32 -13.52
CA MET A 1 21.41 -3.67 -12.95
C MET A 1 21.67 -3.65 -11.45
N GLN A 2 22.58 -2.79 -10.94
CA GLN A 2 22.88 -2.73 -9.50
C GLN A 2 21.69 -2.35 -8.61
N SER A 3 20.87 -1.37 -9.01
CA SER A 3 19.66 -0.97 -8.25
C SER A 3 18.65 -2.11 -8.10
N PHE A 4 18.45 -2.91 -9.16
CA PHE A 4 17.58 -4.08 -9.12
C PHE A 4 18.11 -5.17 -8.17
N SER A 5 19.40 -5.51 -8.27
CA SER A 5 20.03 -6.49 -7.37
C SER A 5 19.95 -6.05 -5.89
N ARG A 6 20.18 -4.77 -5.64
CA ARG A 6 20.00 -4.12 -4.32
C ARG A 6 18.55 -4.21 -3.82
N GLY A 7 17.57 -3.93 -4.68
CA GLY A 7 16.15 -4.09 -4.35
C GLY A 7 15.76 -5.54 -4.06
N TRP A 8 16.35 -6.51 -4.77
CA TRP A 8 16.11 -7.93 -4.55
C TRP A 8 16.70 -8.40 -3.22
N SER A 9 17.90 -7.93 -2.88
CA SER A 9 18.53 -8.20 -1.60
C SER A 9 17.70 -7.65 -0.43
N PHE A 10 17.16 -6.43 -0.57
CA PHE A 10 16.23 -5.87 0.40
C PHE A 10 15.00 -6.72 0.59
N LEU A 11 14.34 -7.12 -0.50
CA LEU A 11 13.17 -7.98 -0.43
C LEU A 11 13.49 -9.25 0.35
N LYS A 12 14.58 -9.94 -0.01
CA LYS A 12 15.00 -11.17 0.67
C LYS A 12 15.17 -10.96 2.17
N GLN A 13 15.83 -9.88 2.58
CA GLN A 13 16.08 -9.60 4.00
C GLN A 13 14.81 -9.16 4.74
N ALA A 14 13.98 -8.31 4.14
CA ALA A 14 12.70 -7.89 4.72
C ALA A 14 11.75 -9.10 4.92
N TRP A 15 11.79 -10.06 4.00
CA TRP A 15 11.01 -11.30 4.09
C TRP A 15 11.62 -12.31 5.07
N GLN A 16 12.95 -12.40 5.17
CA GLN A 16 13.59 -13.19 6.24
C GLN A 16 13.23 -12.65 7.63
N MET A 17 13.16 -11.32 7.78
CA MET A 17 12.68 -10.67 9.00
C MET A 17 11.22 -11.04 9.30
N ALA A 18 10.33 -10.92 8.31
CA ALA A 18 8.91 -11.29 8.43
C ALA A 18 8.66 -12.80 8.69
N LEU A 19 9.58 -13.66 8.25
CA LEU A 19 9.48 -15.11 8.48
C LEU A 19 10.01 -15.49 9.87
N LYS A 20 11.00 -14.76 10.39
CA LYS A 20 11.51 -14.92 11.76
C LYS A 20 10.47 -14.47 12.77
N ASP A 21 9.85 -13.33 12.52
CA ASP A 21 8.75 -12.82 13.33
C ASP A 21 7.50 -12.64 12.47
N LYS A 22 6.58 -13.61 12.62
CA LYS A 22 5.33 -13.68 11.87
C LYS A 22 4.38 -12.54 12.22
N ASP A 23 4.60 -11.82 13.32
CA ASP A 23 3.72 -10.73 13.70
C ASP A 23 3.82 -9.57 12.71
N LEU A 24 4.96 -9.39 12.04
CA LEU A 24 5.19 -8.32 11.07
C LEU A 24 4.29 -8.41 9.83
N ILE A 25 3.87 -9.61 9.41
CA ILE A 25 3.03 -9.78 8.21
C ILE A 25 1.53 -9.82 8.53
N LYS A 26 1.16 -10.14 9.78
CA LYS A 26 -0.25 -10.27 10.19
C LYS A 26 -1.10 -9.04 9.86
N PRO A 27 -0.65 -7.78 10.11
CA PRO A 27 -1.47 -6.62 9.80
C PRO A 27 -1.77 -6.50 8.32
N THR A 28 -0.79 -6.84 7.45
CA THR A 28 -0.98 -6.77 6.00
C THR A 28 -2.07 -7.75 5.54
N ILE A 29 -2.12 -8.95 6.12
CA ILE A 29 -3.17 -9.94 5.83
C ILE A 29 -4.52 -9.46 6.36
N TYR A 30 -4.57 -8.94 7.60
CA TYR A 30 -5.79 -8.40 8.18
C TYR A 30 -6.34 -7.20 7.38
N SER A 31 -5.47 -6.38 6.80
CA SER A 31 -5.86 -5.29 5.89
C SER A 31 -6.62 -5.79 4.68
N LEU A 32 -6.22 -6.92 4.10
CA LEU A 32 -6.91 -7.49 2.95
C LEU A 32 -8.31 -7.96 3.32
N ILE A 33 -8.43 -8.68 4.44
CA ILE A 33 -9.70 -9.20 4.92
C ILE A 33 -10.64 -8.04 5.29
N ALA A 34 -10.14 -7.05 6.04
CA ALA A 34 -10.90 -5.87 6.42
C ALA A 34 -11.33 -5.06 5.19
N GLY A 35 -10.43 -4.83 4.24
CA GLY A 35 -10.75 -4.11 3.00
C GLY A 35 -11.73 -4.89 2.11
N PHE A 36 -11.66 -6.22 2.11
CA PHE A 36 -12.63 -7.06 1.44
C PHE A 36 -14.02 -6.97 2.08
N ILE A 37 -14.12 -7.00 3.41
CA ILE A 37 -15.37 -6.81 4.15
C ILE A 37 -15.98 -5.43 3.84
N VAL A 38 -15.18 -4.36 3.84
CA VAL A 38 -15.65 -3.02 3.45
C VAL A 38 -16.23 -3.05 2.04
N SER A 39 -15.59 -3.76 1.11
CA SER A 39 -16.06 -3.88 -0.27
C SER A 39 -17.38 -4.67 -0.36
N ILE A 40 -17.51 -5.78 0.38
CA ILE A 40 -18.75 -6.56 0.45
C ILE A 40 -19.91 -5.73 0.98
N ILE A 41 -19.67 -4.81 1.91
CA ILE A 41 -20.73 -3.97 2.49
C ILE A 41 -21.11 -2.85 1.52
N PHE A 42 -20.12 -2.14 0.96
CA PHE A 42 -20.37 -0.94 0.16
C PHE A 42 -20.81 -1.23 -1.27
N ILE A 43 -20.34 -2.31 -1.90
CA ILE A 43 -20.70 -2.61 -3.30
C ILE A 43 -22.21 -2.86 -3.45
N PRO A 44 -22.88 -3.74 -2.67
CA PRO A 44 -24.32 -3.92 -2.76
C PRO A 44 -25.10 -2.65 -2.45
N LEU A 45 -24.62 -1.84 -1.49
CA LEU A 45 -25.24 -0.57 -1.15
C LEU A 45 -25.16 0.44 -2.31
N MET A 46 -24.03 0.52 -3.00
CA MET A 46 -23.89 1.33 -4.22
C MET A 46 -24.74 0.79 -5.38
N VAL A 47 -24.78 -0.53 -5.58
CA VAL A 47 -25.61 -1.16 -6.63
C VAL A 47 -27.10 -0.90 -6.36
N GLY A 48 -27.55 -1.08 -5.11
CA GLY A 48 -28.92 -0.77 -4.70
C GLY A 48 -29.26 0.71 -4.90
N ALA A 49 -28.37 1.61 -4.48
CA ALA A 49 -28.53 3.06 -4.70
C ALA A 49 -28.62 3.41 -6.20
N PHE A 50 -27.78 2.78 -7.03
CA PHE A 50 -27.81 2.94 -8.48
C PHE A 50 -29.18 2.56 -9.06
N PHE A 51 -29.73 1.39 -8.71
CA PHE A 51 -31.04 0.97 -9.20
C PHE A 51 -32.20 1.81 -8.67
N LEU A 52 -32.17 2.23 -7.40
CA LEU A 52 -33.27 2.99 -6.77
C LEU A 52 -33.38 4.43 -7.30
N THR A 53 -32.27 5.05 -7.66
CA THR A 53 -32.22 6.48 -8.04
C THR A 53 -32.20 6.72 -9.55
N GLY A 54 -32.27 5.66 -10.38
CA GLY A 54 -32.14 5.76 -11.83
C GLY A 54 -30.69 5.92 -12.31
N GLY A 55 -29.72 5.57 -11.48
CA GLY A 55 -28.29 5.56 -11.79
C GLY A 55 -27.76 6.91 -12.26
N GLU A 56 -27.05 6.90 -13.38
CA GLU A 56 -26.44 8.10 -13.96
C GLU A 56 -27.42 8.98 -14.76
N SER A 57 -28.69 8.60 -14.87
CA SER A 57 -29.67 9.46 -15.56
C SER A 57 -30.26 10.54 -14.65
N SER A 58 -30.18 10.37 -13.32
CA SER A 58 -30.63 11.33 -12.32
C SER A 58 -29.47 12.10 -11.69
N THR A 59 -29.63 13.42 -11.51
CA THR A 59 -28.67 14.25 -10.76
C THR A 59 -28.50 13.76 -9.32
N VAL A 60 -29.60 13.30 -8.70
CA VAL A 60 -29.60 12.74 -7.33
C VAL A 60 -28.80 11.43 -7.29
N GLY A 61 -28.99 10.56 -8.30
CA GLY A 61 -28.25 9.30 -8.40
C GLY A 61 -26.74 9.50 -8.57
N LYS A 62 -26.32 10.45 -9.42
CA LYS A 62 -24.90 10.81 -9.57
C LYS A 62 -24.28 11.33 -8.27
N ALA A 63 -24.98 12.25 -7.60
CA ALA A 63 -24.50 12.82 -6.34
C ALA A 63 -24.37 11.73 -5.25
N LEU A 64 -25.38 10.87 -5.12
CA LEU A 64 -25.37 9.79 -4.15
C LEU A 64 -24.23 8.79 -4.41
N MET A 65 -24.04 8.37 -5.66
CA MET A 65 -22.94 7.47 -6.04
C MET A 65 -21.57 8.10 -5.78
N PHE A 66 -21.41 9.40 -6.04
CA PHE A 66 -20.18 10.12 -5.74
C PHE A 66 -19.91 10.14 -4.23
N VAL A 67 -20.90 10.45 -3.40
CA VAL A 67 -20.75 10.48 -1.93
C VAL A 67 -20.45 9.07 -1.39
N LEU A 68 -21.19 8.05 -1.81
CA LEU A 68 -20.98 6.67 -1.37
C LEU A 68 -19.61 6.14 -1.80
N GLY A 69 -19.19 6.44 -3.03
CA GLY A 69 -17.85 6.11 -3.51
C GLY A 69 -16.75 6.82 -2.73
N ALA A 70 -16.93 8.11 -2.42
CA ALA A 70 -15.98 8.87 -1.60
C ALA A 70 -15.87 8.31 -0.19
N ILE A 71 -16.98 7.95 0.45
CA ILE A 71 -17.01 7.32 1.77
C ILE A 71 -16.32 5.94 1.72
N MET A 72 -16.61 5.12 0.70
CA MET A 72 -15.97 3.82 0.54
C MET A 72 -14.45 3.96 0.41
N ILE A 73 -13.98 4.87 -0.44
CA ILE A 73 -12.55 5.16 -0.62
C ILE A 73 -11.92 5.63 0.70
N PHE A 74 -12.60 6.52 1.43
CA PHE A 74 -12.14 7.02 2.71
C PHE A 74 -11.98 5.91 3.76
N ILE A 75 -13.00 5.05 3.90
CA ILE A 75 -12.94 3.91 4.82
C ILE A 75 -11.84 2.94 4.40
N GLN A 76 -11.65 2.71 3.09
CA GLN A 76 -10.54 1.88 2.61
C GLN A 76 -9.17 2.45 2.95
N TYR A 77 -9.00 3.78 2.86
CA TYR A 77 -7.76 4.41 3.30
C TYR A 77 -7.57 4.31 4.82
N ILE A 78 -8.63 4.47 5.62
CA ILE A 78 -8.55 4.27 7.09
C ILE A 78 -8.06 2.86 7.39
N VAL A 79 -8.70 1.85 6.80
CA VAL A 79 -8.32 0.43 6.97
C VAL A 79 -6.86 0.23 6.57
N GLY A 80 -6.47 0.66 5.38
CA GLY A 80 -5.11 0.54 4.89
C GLY A 80 -4.09 1.19 5.84
N TYR A 81 -4.34 2.43 6.28
CA TYR A 81 -3.42 3.15 7.16
C TYR A 81 -3.33 2.58 8.57
N ILE A 82 -4.43 2.07 9.13
CA ILE A 82 -4.42 1.34 10.41
C ILE A 82 -3.46 0.15 10.34
N PHE A 83 -3.62 -0.70 9.34
CA PHE A 83 -2.82 -1.91 9.24
C PHE A 83 -1.38 -1.60 8.82
N SER A 84 -1.15 -0.62 7.95
CA SER A 84 0.19 -0.14 7.64
C SER A 84 0.87 0.48 8.87
N ALA A 85 0.17 1.24 9.71
CA ALA A 85 0.71 1.81 10.94
C ALA A 85 1.14 0.72 11.94
N MET A 86 0.35 -0.35 12.07
CA MET A 86 0.77 -1.51 12.85
C MET A 86 2.04 -2.14 12.29
N THR A 87 2.11 -2.38 10.98
CA THR A 87 3.32 -2.93 10.33
C THR A 87 4.54 -2.04 10.57
N VAL A 88 4.39 -0.72 10.44
CA VAL A 88 5.44 0.26 10.74
C VAL A 88 5.94 0.09 12.18
N TYR A 89 5.03 0.07 13.16
CA TYR A 89 5.40 -0.07 14.56
C TYR A 89 6.04 -1.42 14.87
N LEU A 90 5.53 -2.52 14.31
CA LEU A 90 6.09 -3.86 14.51
C LEU A 90 7.49 -3.99 13.95
N ILE A 91 7.76 -3.39 12.79
CA ILE A 91 9.11 -3.34 12.22
C ILE A 91 10.03 -2.51 13.10
N TYR A 92 9.56 -1.37 13.60
CA TYR A 92 10.32 -0.58 14.56
C TYR A 92 10.63 -1.34 15.85
N GLY A 93 9.63 -2.02 16.43
CA GLY A 93 9.77 -2.84 17.63
C GLY A 93 10.73 -4.01 17.42
N TYR A 94 10.59 -4.74 16.32
CA TYR A 94 11.52 -5.83 15.98
C TYR A 94 12.97 -5.34 15.81
N LEU A 95 13.17 -4.20 15.13
CA LEU A 95 14.50 -3.64 14.92
C LEU A 95 15.14 -3.04 16.18
N SER A 96 14.33 -2.57 17.14
CA SER A 96 14.82 -1.88 18.34
C SER A 96 14.89 -2.79 19.57
N GLU A 97 13.90 -3.67 19.74
CA GLU A 97 13.69 -4.53 20.90
C GLU A 97 13.89 -6.03 20.58
N GLY A 98 13.99 -6.40 19.29
CA GLY A 98 14.18 -7.79 18.85
C GLY A 98 12.89 -8.60 18.67
N ASP A 99 11.73 -8.04 18.99
CA ASP A 99 10.42 -8.68 18.85
C ASP A 99 9.31 -7.67 18.50
N GLY A 100 8.46 -8.01 17.54
CA GLY A 100 7.32 -7.23 17.07
C GLY A 100 6.05 -7.57 17.84
N ILE A 101 5.78 -6.84 18.93
CA ILE A 101 4.62 -7.15 19.78
C ILE A 101 3.32 -6.54 19.22
N MET A 102 2.38 -7.38 18.79
CA MET A 102 1.07 -6.98 18.23
C MET A 102 0.23 -6.10 19.18
N SER A 103 0.25 -6.38 20.49
CA SER A 103 -0.54 -5.60 21.46
C SER A 103 -0.08 -4.14 21.56
N LYS A 104 1.24 -3.90 21.49
CA LYS A 104 1.81 -2.56 21.44
C LYS A 104 1.43 -1.84 20.15
N ALA A 105 1.50 -2.53 19.01
CA ALA A 105 1.09 -1.97 17.72
C ALA A 105 -0.38 -1.51 17.71
N TRP A 106 -1.26 -2.31 18.32
CA TRP A 106 -2.67 -1.93 18.46
C TRP A 106 -2.90 -0.73 19.37
N ALA A 107 -2.13 -0.62 20.46
CA ALA A 107 -2.19 0.54 21.35
C ALA A 107 -1.79 1.84 20.62
N VAL A 108 -0.75 1.77 19.78
CA VAL A 108 -0.28 2.91 18.98
C VAL A 108 -1.32 3.33 17.95
N VAL A 109 -1.92 2.41 17.21
CA VAL A 109 -2.99 2.75 16.27
C VAL A 109 -4.19 3.39 16.96
N LYS A 110 -4.57 2.90 18.15
CA LYS A 110 -5.67 3.50 18.91
C LYS A 110 -5.37 4.92 19.35
N ARG A 111 -4.13 5.19 19.77
CA ARG A 111 -3.65 6.53 20.13
C ARG A 111 -3.70 7.46 18.90
N ASP A 112 -3.20 6.99 17.76
CA ASP A 112 -3.01 7.81 16.55
C ASP A 112 -4.21 7.76 15.59
N PHE A 113 -5.34 7.18 16.00
CA PHE A 113 -6.47 6.90 15.11
C PHE A 113 -6.98 8.16 14.39
N LEU A 114 -7.03 9.30 15.09
CA LEU A 114 -7.46 10.58 14.50
C LEU A 114 -6.45 11.10 13.47
N ASP A 115 -5.16 10.91 13.70
CA ASP A 115 -4.12 11.29 12.75
C ASP A 115 -4.15 10.38 11.51
N LEU A 116 -4.37 9.08 11.69
CA LEU A 116 -4.59 8.14 10.59
C LEU A 116 -5.85 8.47 9.79
N MET A 117 -6.94 8.88 10.44
CA MET A 117 -8.13 9.39 9.76
C MET A 117 -7.84 10.67 8.97
N SER A 118 -7.04 11.58 9.51
CA SER A 118 -6.67 12.81 8.81
C SER A 118 -5.83 12.52 7.56
N LEU A 119 -4.90 11.56 7.65
CA LEU A 119 -4.12 11.08 6.50
C LEU A 119 -5.04 10.39 5.48
N ALA A 120 -6.00 9.57 5.93
CA ALA A 120 -6.99 8.95 5.07
C ALA A 120 -7.85 9.99 4.33
N ALA A 121 -8.23 11.07 5.00
CA ALA A 121 -9.01 12.15 4.41
C ALA A 121 -8.20 12.88 3.33
N ALA A 122 -6.94 13.18 3.62
CA ALA A 122 -6.02 13.78 2.66
C ALA A 122 -5.81 12.86 1.43
N SER A 123 -5.62 11.56 1.65
CA SER A 123 -5.47 10.57 0.57
C SER A 123 -6.74 10.41 -0.26
N THR A 124 -7.90 10.47 0.38
CA THR A 124 -9.19 10.47 -0.32
C THR A 124 -9.32 11.71 -1.19
N ALA A 125 -9.01 12.89 -0.66
CA ALA A 125 -9.05 14.14 -1.42
C ALA A 125 -8.11 14.09 -2.64
N VAL A 126 -6.88 13.60 -2.46
CA VAL A 126 -5.93 13.41 -3.56
C VAL A 126 -6.46 12.42 -4.61
N ASN A 127 -7.06 11.31 -4.18
CA ASN A 127 -7.64 10.33 -5.09
C ASN A 127 -8.85 10.87 -5.85
N LEU A 128 -9.74 11.62 -5.19
CA LEU A 128 -10.88 12.28 -5.82
C LEU A 128 -10.42 13.35 -6.81
N LEU A 129 -9.41 14.15 -6.45
CA LEU A 129 -8.81 15.15 -7.33
C LEU A 129 -8.18 14.51 -8.58
N LYS A 130 -7.42 13.42 -8.39
CA LYS A 130 -6.86 12.62 -9.48
C LYS A 130 -7.96 12.13 -10.42
N ASN A 131 -9.05 11.58 -9.89
CA ASN A 131 -10.15 11.07 -10.69
C ASN A 131 -10.89 12.19 -11.44
N ALA A 132 -11.07 13.35 -10.81
CA ALA A 132 -11.64 14.54 -11.44
C ALA A 132 -10.77 15.09 -12.59
N ILE A 133 -9.44 15.07 -12.43
CA ILE A 133 -8.49 15.49 -13.47
C ILE A 133 -8.51 14.52 -14.67
N LYS A 134 -8.60 13.21 -14.41
CA LYS A 134 -8.69 12.18 -15.46
C LYS A 134 -10.03 12.20 -16.21
N GLY A 135 -11.14 12.48 -15.52
CA GLY A 135 -12.49 12.44 -16.09
C GLY A 135 -12.84 13.57 -17.07
N LYS A 136 -12.00 14.62 -17.17
CA LYS A 136 -12.25 15.81 -18.00
C LYS A 136 -11.26 15.88 -19.17
N GLY A 137 -11.52 15.14 -20.25
CA GLY A 137 -10.92 15.33 -21.58
C GLY A 137 -9.55 14.69 -21.84
N ASN A 138 -9.34 14.27 -23.10
CA ASN A 138 -8.24 13.43 -23.60
C ASN A 138 -6.87 14.15 -23.74
N SER A 139 -6.52 15.05 -22.82
CA SER A 139 -5.20 15.71 -22.87
C SER A 139 -4.15 14.87 -22.14
N GLY A 140 -3.17 14.33 -22.87
CA GLY A 140 -2.08 13.51 -22.31
C GLY A 140 -1.36 14.18 -21.12
N ILE A 141 -1.25 15.51 -21.13
CA ILE A 141 -0.67 16.31 -20.05
C ILE A 141 -1.45 16.17 -18.73
N ARG A 142 -2.79 16.18 -18.74
CA ARG A 142 -3.61 15.99 -17.52
C ARG A 142 -3.42 14.60 -16.93
N ASN A 143 -3.32 13.59 -17.79
CA ASN A 143 -3.07 12.21 -17.37
C ASN A 143 -1.68 12.05 -16.73
N VAL A 144 -0.68 12.75 -17.26
CA VAL A 144 0.67 12.82 -16.65
C VAL A 144 0.61 13.48 -15.28
N PHE A 145 -0.03 14.66 -15.16
CA PHE A 145 -0.18 15.34 -13.86
C PHE A 145 -0.94 14.50 -12.83
N ALA A 146 -2.04 13.86 -13.21
CA ALA A 146 -2.80 12.98 -12.33
C ALA A 146 -1.98 11.77 -11.87
N GLY A 147 -1.15 11.20 -12.76
CA GLY A 147 -0.22 10.11 -12.45
C GLY A 147 0.87 10.54 -11.47
N LEU A 148 1.49 11.69 -11.71
CA LEU A 148 2.52 12.26 -10.84
C LEU A 148 1.96 12.61 -9.46
N LEU A 149 0.82 13.29 -9.38
CA LEU A 149 0.18 13.64 -8.12
C LEU A 149 -0.05 12.40 -7.24
N ASN A 150 -0.63 11.35 -7.82
CA ASN A 150 -0.87 10.11 -7.10
C ASN A 150 0.42 9.45 -6.63
N THR A 151 1.42 9.41 -7.51
CA THR A 151 2.70 8.76 -7.22
C THR A 151 3.42 9.50 -6.09
N VAL A 152 3.58 10.82 -6.22
CA VAL A 152 4.23 11.65 -5.21
C VAL A 152 3.50 11.57 -3.86
N TRP A 153 2.17 11.66 -3.86
CA TRP A 153 1.41 11.55 -2.62
C TRP A 153 1.54 10.17 -1.97
N THR A 154 1.48 9.10 -2.76
CA THR A 154 1.62 7.72 -2.23
C THR A 154 2.98 7.53 -1.58
N GLU A 155 4.05 7.99 -2.22
CA GLU A 155 5.41 7.94 -1.67
C GLU A 155 5.57 8.78 -0.41
N ALA A 156 5.01 10.00 -0.42
CA ALA A 156 5.02 10.86 0.76
C ALA A 156 4.26 10.19 1.90
N ALA A 157 3.07 9.62 1.66
CA ALA A 157 2.27 8.92 2.66
C ALA A 157 3.03 7.76 3.30
N PHE A 158 3.85 7.04 2.53
CA PHE A 158 4.69 5.96 3.07
C PHE A 158 5.82 6.43 3.98
N LEU A 159 6.26 7.70 3.91
CA LEU A 159 7.23 8.29 4.86
C LEU A 159 6.56 9.08 5.99
N ILE A 160 5.42 9.70 5.71
CA ILE A 160 4.59 10.39 6.71
C ILE A 160 4.11 9.38 7.76
N LEU A 161 3.70 8.19 7.34
CA LEU A 161 3.16 7.19 8.24
C LEU A 161 4.19 6.72 9.31
N PRO A 162 5.42 6.32 8.96
CA PRO A 162 6.51 6.14 9.92
C PRO A 162 6.76 7.34 10.81
N ALA A 163 6.72 8.56 10.27
CA ALA A 163 6.92 9.77 11.07
C ALA A 163 5.87 9.89 12.18
N MET A 164 4.58 9.80 11.81
CA MET A 164 3.48 9.93 12.76
C MET A 164 3.51 8.83 13.83
N VAL A 165 3.68 7.58 13.40
CA VAL A 165 3.59 6.40 14.29
C VAL A 165 4.78 6.32 15.24
N ILE A 166 6.00 6.58 14.75
CA ILE A 166 7.24 6.38 15.51
C ILE A 166 7.57 7.61 16.35
N GLU A 167 7.33 8.82 15.83
CA GLU A 167 7.61 10.07 16.55
C GLU A 167 6.40 10.64 17.29
N ASP A 168 5.24 9.98 17.23
CA ASP A 168 4.01 10.40 17.92
C ASP A 168 3.62 11.85 17.56
N VAL A 169 3.54 12.10 16.25
CA VAL A 169 3.25 13.43 15.70
C VAL A 169 2.01 13.39 14.81
N ASN A 170 1.28 14.50 14.80
CA ASN A 170 0.13 14.68 13.93
C ASN A 170 0.52 14.73 12.44
N LEU A 171 -0.47 14.66 11.53
CA LEU A 171 -0.24 14.71 10.08
C LEU A 171 0.58 15.92 9.61
N LYS A 172 0.33 17.11 10.17
CA LYS A 172 1.01 18.34 9.75
C LYS A 172 2.50 18.28 10.07
N ASP A 173 2.84 17.78 11.25
CA ASP A 173 4.23 17.68 11.68
C ASP A 173 4.91 16.45 11.07
N GLY A 174 4.17 15.35 10.87
CA GLY A 174 4.62 14.19 10.08
C GLY A 174 4.95 14.53 8.63
N LEU A 175 4.15 15.41 7.99
CA LEU A 175 4.43 15.97 6.66
C LEU A 175 5.74 16.75 6.62
N LYS A 176 5.96 17.66 7.59
CA LYS A 176 7.21 18.41 7.68
C LYS A 176 8.40 17.47 7.91
N ARG A 177 8.24 16.47 8.78
CA ARG A 177 9.27 15.51 9.13
C ARG A 177 9.67 14.66 7.93
N ALA A 178 8.70 14.09 7.21
CA ALA A 178 8.92 13.37 5.97
C ALA A 178 9.59 14.26 4.91
N GLY A 179 9.14 15.51 4.77
CA GLY A 179 9.74 16.48 3.85
C GLY A 179 11.21 16.79 4.17
N ASN A 180 11.55 16.97 5.45
CA ASN A 180 12.92 17.19 5.89
C ASN A 180 13.82 15.98 5.60
N ILE A 181 13.34 14.76 5.87
CA ILE A 181 14.07 13.52 5.58
C ILE A 181 14.33 13.38 4.08
N ILE A 182 13.30 13.61 3.25
CA ILE A 182 13.44 13.59 1.79
C ILE A 182 14.46 14.64 1.36
N LYS A 183 14.37 15.88 1.85
CA LYS A 183 15.31 16.95 1.48
C LYS A 183 16.76 16.60 1.83
N ASN A 184 16.99 16.07 3.03
CA ASN A 184 18.33 15.78 3.54
C ASN A 184 18.93 14.49 2.98
N ASN A 185 18.08 13.54 2.55
CA ASN A 185 18.50 12.21 2.09
C ASN A 185 18.01 11.89 0.66
N LEU A 186 17.72 12.91 -0.14
CA LEU A 186 17.01 12.84 -1.42
C LEU A 186 17.65 11.87 -2.42
N LEU A 187 18.98 11.92 -2.53
CA LEU A 187 19.76 11.04 -3.40
C LEU A 187 19.66 9.58 -2.96
N LEU A 188 19.63 9.35 -1.65
CA LEU A 188 19.61 8.02 -1.06
C LEU A 188 18.22 7.40 -1.13
N VAL A 189 17.16 8.19 -0.88
CA VAL A 189 15.75 7.82 -1.13
C VAL A 189 15.51 7.50 -2.60
N GLY A 190 15.97 8.37 -3.51
CA GLY A 190 15.74 8.21 -4.95
C GLY A 190 16.37 6.95 -5.55
N ILE A 191 17.61 6.62 -5.19
CA ILE A 191 18.31 5.46 -5.77
C ILE A 191 17.80 4.15 -5.18
N SER A 192 17.46 4.13 -3.88
CA SER A 192 17.02 2.91 -3.20
C SER A 192 15.55 2.56 -3.47
N THR A 193 14.67 3.56 -3.67
CA THR A 193 13.25 3.35 -3.99
C THR A 193 13.07 2.68 -5.34
N VAL A 194 13.85 3.09 -6.36
CA VAL A 194 13.74 2.58 -7.73
C VAL A 194 13.99 1.08 -7.80
N GLY A 195 14.98 0.57 -7.06
CA GLY A 195 15.29 -0.86 -6.98
C GLY A 195 14.15 -1.68 -6.39
N VAL A 196 13.65 -1.27 -5.22
CA VAL A 196 12.57 -1.98 -4.52
C VAL A 196 11.26 -1.91 -5.31
N LYS A 197 10.93 -0.78 -5.93
CA LYS A 197 9.77 -0.66 -6.81
C LYS A 197 9.86 -1.54 -8.04
N ALA A 198 11.02 -1.62 -8.68
CA ALA A 198 11.22 -2.49 -9.84
C ALA A 198 11.00 -3.97 -9.47
N VAL A 199 11.50 -4.39 -8.31
CA VAL A 199 11.31 -5.76 -7.80
C VAL A 199 9.85 -6.01 -7.42
N ASN A 200 9.21 -5.11 -6.68
CA ASN A 200 7.79 -5.21 -6.34
C ASN A 200 6.90 -5.25 -7.60
N GLY A 201 7.22 -4.42 -8.60
CA GLY A 201 6.53 -4.39 -9.88
C GLY A 201 6.70 -5.71 -10.65
N LEU A 202 7.92 -6.28 -10.67
CA LEU A 202 8.16 -7.58 -11.28
C LEU A 202 7.40 -8.70 -10.57
N ILE A 203 7.40 -8.73 -9.23
CA ILE A 203 6.68 -9.75 -8.46
C ILE A 203 5.18 -9.64 -8.69
N GLY A 204 4.65 -8.41 -8.64
CA GLY A 204 3.24 -8.15 -8.94
C GLY A 204 2.87 -8.59 -10.35
N PHE A 205 3.73 -8.31 -11.34
CA PHE A 205 3.53 -8.73 -12.72
C PHE A 205 3.57 -10.25 -12.86
N LEU A 206 4.58 -10.92 -12.31
CA LEU A 206 4.73 -12.38 -12.42
C LEU A 206 3.58 -13.12 -11.73
N LEU A 207 3.24 -12.74 -10.50
CA LEU A 207 2.13 -13.35 -9.77
C LEU A 207 0.78 -13.02 -10.43
N GLY A 208 0.59 -11.78 -10.87
CA GLY A 208 -0.62 -11.37 -11.58
C GLY A 208 -0.79 -12.09 -12.91
N ALA A 209 0.26 -12.16 -13.73
CA ALA A 209 0.25 -12.86 -15.01
C ALA A 209 0.05 -14.37 -14.83
N LEU A 210 0.68 -14.97 -13.81
CA LEU A 210 0.47 -16.38 -13.47
C LEU A 210 -0.97 -16.63 -13.02
N GLY A 211 -1.50 -15.79 -12.13
CA GLY A 211 -2.88 -15.91 -11.66
C GLY A 211 -3.90 -15.78 -12.78
N ILE A 212 -3.73 -14.78 -13.64
CA ILE A 212 -4.59 -14.57 -14.82
C ILE A 212 -4.44 -15.72 -15.80
N GLY A 213 -3.22 -16.18 -16.08
CA GLY A 213 -2.97 -17.29 -17.01
C GLY A 213 -3.59 -18.61 -16.53
N LEU A 214 -3.41 -18.96 -15.25
CA LEU A 214 -4.01 -20.14 -14.66
C LEU A 214 -5.54 -20.02 -14.54
N GLY A 215 -6.03 -18.85 -14.12
CA GLY A 215 -7.47 -18.59 -14.01
C GLY A 215 -8.15 -18.64 -15.38
N PHE A 216 -7.53 -18.05 -16.41
CA PHE A 216 -8.01 -18.12 -17.77
C PHE A 216 -7.96 -19.56 -18.30
N GLY A 217 -6.85 -20.28 -18.13
CA GLY A 217 -6.72 -21.66 -18.58
C GLY A 217 -7.76 -22.60 -17.95
N ALA A 218 -7.93 -22.52 -16.63
CA ALA A 218 -8.92 -23.33 -15.91
C ALA A 218 -10.36 -22.93 -16.27
N GLY A 219 -10.66 -21.63 -16.30
CA GLY A 219 -12.00 -21.13 -16.62
C GLY A 219 -12.40 -21.42 -18.07
N TYR A 220 -11.51 -21.12 -19.03
CA TYR A 220 -11.72 -21.42 -20.44
C TYR A 220 -11.84 -22.93 -20.68
N GLY A 221 -11.06 -23.75 -19.98
CA GLY A 221 -11.14 -25.21 -20.08
C GLY A 221 -12.53 -25.74 -19.72
N ILE A 222 -13.15 -25.23 -18.65
CA ILE A 222 -14.53 -25.58 -18.26
C ILE A 222 -15.52 -25.11 -19.33
N ILE A 223 -15.43 -23.85 -19.74
CA ILE A 223 -16.34 -23.25 -20.74
C ILE A 223 -16.30 -24.03 -22.05
N TYR A 224 -15.09 -24.43 -22.48
CA TYR A 224 -14.90 -25.23 -23.68
C TYR A 224 -15.48 -26.64 -23.52
N ALA A 225 -15.23 -27.29 -22.39
CA ALA A 225 -15.72 -28.65 -22.13
C ALA A 225 -17.25 -28.74 -22.07
N THR A 226 -17.95 -27.66 -21.71
CA THR A 226 -19.41 -27.61 -21.66
C THR A 226 -20.04 -27.01 -22.93
N ASN A 227 -19.26 -26.79 -24.00
CA ASN A 227 -19.71 -26.18 -25.25
C ASN A 227 -20.37 -24.80 -25.07
N PHE A 228 -19.80 -23.96 -24.19
CA PHE A 228 -20.26 -22.58 -23.95
C PHE A 228 -21.71 -22.47 -23.44
N ASP A 229 -22.21 -23.52 -22.77
CA ASP A 229 -23.49 -23.45 -22.09
C ASP A 229 -23.47 -22.43 -20.91
N THR A 230 -24.65 -22.03 -20.45
CA THR A 230 -24.79 -21.03 -19.38
C THR A 230 -24.12 -21.47 -18.08
N VAL A 231 -24.20 -22.76 -17.74
CA VAL A 231 -23.63 -23.31 -16.50
C VAL A 231 -22.11 -23.32 -16.55
N GLY A 232 -21.51 -23.69 -17.68
CA GLY A 232 -20.07 -23.65 -17.91
C GLY A 232 -19.50 -22.24 -17.95
N LEU A 233 -20.24 -21.28 -18.52
CA LEU A 233 -19.87 -19.86 -18.44
C LEU A 233 -19.80 -19.38 -16.99
N ILE A 234 -20.84 -19.63 -16.20
CA ILE A 234 -20.88 -19.18 -14.79
C ILE A 234 -19.79 -19.88 -13.97
N SER A 235 -19.69 -21.21 -14.06
CA SER A 235 -18.73 -21.98 -13.27
C SER A 235 -17.28 -21.73 -13.69
N GLY A 236 -17.00 -21.64 -15.00
CA GLY A 236 -15.68 -21.35 -15.54
C GLY A 236 -15.20 -19.94 -15.21
N ILE A 237 -16.06 -18.92 -15.37
CA ILE A 237 -15.72 -17.54 -14.96
C ILE A 237 -15.49 -17.47 -13.46
N SER A 238 -16.38 -18.07 -12.66
CA SER A 238 -16.26 -18.04 -11.19
C SER A 238 -14.95 -18.68 -10.72
N LEU A 239 -14.61 -19.86 -11.24
CA LEU A 239 -13.36 -20.53 -10.90
C LEU A 239 -12.14 -19.74 -11.36
N GLY A 240 -12.17 -19.21 -12.59
CA GLY A 240 -11.08 -18.41 -13.13
C GLY A 240 -10.81 -17.15 -12.30
N VAL A 241 -11.87 -16.46 -11.89
CA VAL A 241 -11.78 -15.29 -10.99
C VAL A 241 -11.25 -15.68 -9.61
N LEU A 242 -11.69 -16.81 -9.05
CA LEU A 242 -11.17 -17.29 -7.76
C LEU A 242 -9.68 -17.59 -7.81
N ILE A 243 -9.22 -18.30 -8.85
CA ILE A 243 -7.80 -18.62 -9.04
C ILE A 243 -6.99 -17.34 -9.20
N ALA A 244 -7.38 -16.46 -10.13
CA ALA A 244 -6.69 -15.19 -10.33
C ALA A 244 -6.68 -14.33 -9.05
N GLY A 245 -7.80 -14.31 -8.33
CA GLY A 245 -7.96 -13.60 -7.06
C GLY A 245 -6.95 -14.01 -6.00
N ILE A 246 -6.70 -15.31 -5.83
CA ILE A 246 -5.71 -15.82 -4.86
C ILE A 246 -4.30 -15.28 -5.17
N PHE A 247 -3.87 -15.34 -6.42
CA PHE A 247 -2.55 -14.84 -6.83
C PHE A 247 -2.44 -13.33 -6.70
N ILE A 248 -3.51 -12.59 -7.03
CA ILE A 248 -3.56 -11.13 -6.85
C ILE A 248 -3.50 -10.77 -5.36
N MET A 249 -4.18 -11.51 -4.48
CA MET A 249 -4.09 -11.32 -3.03
C MET A 249 -2.65 -11.53 -2.54
N LEU A 250 -2.00 -12.62 -2.96
CA LEU A 250 -0.59 -12.88 -2.63
C LEU A 250 0.32 -11.74 -3.09
N ALA A 251 0.18 -11.30 -4.35
CA ALA A 251 0.93 -10.16 -4.88
C ALA A 251 0.72 -8.89 -4.06
N THR A 252 -0.51 -8.65 -3.60
CA THR A 252 -0.86 -7.48 -2.79
C THR A 252 -0.23 -7.55 -1.40
N VAL A 253 -0.23 -8.71 -0.73
CA VAL A 253 0.49 -8.91 0.55
C VAL A 253 1.97 -8.62 0.35
N VAL A 254 2.58 -9.20 -0.70
CA VAL A 254 4.02 -9.05 -0.91
C VAL A 254 4.41 -7.61 -1.16
N THR A 255 3.71 -6.94 -2.06
CA THR A 255 4.00 -5.55 -2.42
C THR A 255 3.72 -4.59 -1.27
N SER A 256 2.61 -4.76 -0.55
CA SER A 256 2.22 -3.89 0.57
C SER A 256 3.20 -3.99 1.75
N TYR A 257 3.53 -5.21 2.18
CA TYR A 257 4.50 -5.42 3.26
C TYR A 257 5.88 -4.88 2.88
N THR A 258 6.38 -5.24 1.69
CA THR A 258 7.72 -4.82 1.24
C THR A 258 7.82 -3.30 1.12
N SER A 259 6.78 -2.64 0.59
CA SER A 259 6.75 -1.17 0.50
C SER A 259 6.77 -0.53 1.90
N THR A 260 5.94 -1.03 2.82
CA THR A 260 5.86 -0.50 4.18
C THR A 260 7.18 -0.69 4.93
N ALA A 261 7.77 -1.88 4.83
CA ALA A 261 9.06 -2.20 5.44
C ALA A 261 10.18 -1.33 4.91
N TYR A 262 10.22 -1.11 3.60
CA TYR A 262 11.24 -0.29 2.97
C TYR A 262 11.22 1.15 3.49
N HIS A 263 10.05 1.78 3.47
CA HIS A 263 9.92 3.17 3.90
C HIS A 263 10.12 3.32 5.42
N THR A 264 9.72 2.33 6.22
CA THR A 264 9.98 2.31 7.67
C THR A 264 11.47 2.22 7.96
N CYS A 265 12.18 1.26 7.34
CA CYS A 265 13.62 1.12 7.52
C CYS A 265 14.38 2.38 7.06
N LEU A 266 13.98 2.95 5.92
CA LEU A 266 14.55 4.19 5.41
C LEU A 266 14.34 5.36 6.37
N TYR A 267 13.12 5.48 6.91
CA TYR A 267 12.77 6.51 7.87
C TYR A 267 13.63 6.40 9.15
N LEU A 268 13.72 5.19 9.72
CA LEU A 268 14.51 4.93 10.91
C LEU A 268 15.98 5.28 10.71
N TRP A 269 16.57 4.83 9.61
CA TRP A 269 17.95 5.15 9.29
C TRP A 269 18.19 6.66 9.12
N ALA A 270 17.32 7.34 8.37
CA ALA A 270 17.45 8.79 8.17
C ALA A 270 17.35 9.57 9.49
N ARG A 271 16.40 9.19 10.35
CA ARG A 271 16.25 9.75 11.69
C ARG A 271 17.50 9.53 12.53
N ASP A 272 18.07 8.33 12.50
CA ASP A 272 19.22 7.99 13.33
C ASP A 272 20.52 8.67 12.83
N VAL A 273 20.67 8.85 11.51
CA VAL A 273 21.73 9.68 10.90
C VAL A 273 21.64 11.13 11.37
N GLU A 274 20.45 11.72 11.39
CA GLU A 274 20.25 13.09 11.88
C GLU A 274 20.58 13.21 13.38
N LYS A 275 20.19 12.22 14.20
CA LYS A 275 20.54 12.18 15.63
C LYS A 275 22.04 12.10 15.86
N ALA A 276 22.75 11.25 15.10
CA ALA A 276 24.20 11.13 15.20
C ALA A 276 24.94 12.41 14.76
N GLY A 277 24.45 13.05 13.68
CA GLY A 277 24.96 14.34 13.22
C GLY A 277 24.77 15.46 14.24
N ALA A 278 23.59 15.52 14.88
CA ALA A 278 23.30 16.49 15.93
C ALA A 278 24.14 16.24 17.21
N ALA A 279 24.45 14.98 17.51
CA ALA A 279 25.30 14.59 18.63
C ALA A 279 26.81 14.77 18.36
N GLY A 280 27.20 15.31 17.19
CA GLY A 280 28.60 15.54 16.82
C GLY A 280 29.43 14.26 16.67
N THR A 281 28.79 13.09 16.63
CA THR A 281 29.46 11.80 16.51
C THR A 281 29.60 11.48 15.03
N GLY A 282 30.82 11.57 14.49
CA GLY A 282 31.14 11.17 13.09
C GLY A 282 30.99 9.67 12.81
N ALA A 283 30.24 8.95 13.63
CA ALA A 283 30.03 7.51 13.52
C ALA A 283 29.11 7.21 12.33
N GLN A 284 29.52 6.27 11.47
CA GLN A 284 28.64 5.73 10.44
C GLN A 284 27.48 4.99 11.12
N VAL A 285 26.28 5.60 11.10
CA VAL A 285 25.05 4.95 11.56
C VAL A 285 24.78 3.72 10.67
N GLN A 286 24.79 2.54 11.28
CA GLN A 286 24.48 1.29 10.60
C GLN A 286 23.02 1.32 10.13
N ALA A 287 22.81 1.05 8.85
CA ALA A 287 21.46 0.89 8.32
C ALA A 287 20.86 -0.43 8.84
N PRO A 288 19.53 -0.48 9.09
CA PRO A 288 18.85 -1.74 9.34
C PRO A 288 19.21 -2.76 8.26
N ALA A 289 19.43 -4.03 8.63
CA ALA A 289 19.95 -5.04 7.69
C ALA A 289 19.25 -5.02 6.32
N PRO A 290 17.89 -4.99 6.23
CA PRO A 290 17.22 -4.89 4.94
C PRO A 290 17.64 -3.66 4.12
N LEU A 291 17.76 -2.49 4.76
CA LEU A 291 18.15 -1.25 4.10
C LEU A 291 19.64 -1.23 3.73
N ALA A 292 20.52 -1.78 4.58
CA ALA A 292 21.96 -1.91 4.31
C ALA A 292 22.21 -2.60 2.95
N ALA A 293 21.40 -3.64 2.69
CA ALA A 293 21.35 -4.36 1.42
C ALA A 293 21.15 -3.46 0.18
N VAL A 294 20.33 -2.41 0.30
CA VAL A 294 20.07 -1.47 -0.80
C VAL A 294 21.15 -0.41 -0.91
N LEU A 295 21.67 0.02 0.23
CA LEU A 295 22.71 1.05 0.29
C LEU A 295 24.08 0.53 -0.15
N GLY A 296 24.26 -0.79 -0.17
CA GLY A 296 25.54 -1.42 -0.50
C GLY A 296 26.57 -1.18 0.60
N LYS A 297 26.10 -1.14 1.84
CA LYS A 297 26.88 -1.01 3.07
C LYS A 297 26.71 -2.24 3.92
#